data_AF-A0A6A8MLA8-F1
#
_entry.id   AF-A0A6A8MLA8-F1
#
_cell.length_a   1.000
_cell.length_b   1.000
_cell.length_c   1.000
_cell.angle_alpha   90.00
_cell.angle_beta   90.00
_cell.angle_gamma   90.00
#
_symmetry.space_group_name_H-M   'P 1'
#
loop_
_entity.id
_entity.type
_entity.pdbx_description
1 polymer ?
#
loop_
_entity_poly.entity_id
_entity_poly.type
_entity_poly.pdbx_seq_one_letter_code
_entity_poly.pdbx_strand_id
1 'polypeptide(L)' 'EKQQLSSLCSLPGIGEKFAVRMLEKFGTPLKVFTATTAELAKVEGLGDVRAKKIKKVLESQSKYIKASNQKTLHDA' A
#
# COMPACT_ATOMS: atom_id res chain seq x y z
N GLU A 1 13.48 1.15 -10.88
CA GLU A 1 12.15 0.53 -10.65
C GLU A 1 11.96 -0.24 -9.32
N LYS A 2 12.94 -0.32 -8.40
CA LYS A 2 12.79 -1.05 -7.12
C LYS A 2 11.95 -0.35 -6.04
N GLN A 3 11.66 0.95 -6.22
CA GLN A 3 10.92 1.72 -5.22
C GLN A 3 9.47 1.26 -5.08
N GLN A 4 8.82 0.81 -6.15
CA GLN A 4 7.43 0.34 -6.11
C GLN A 4 7.29 -0.91 -5.23
N LEU A 5 8.22 -1.85 -5.36
CA LEU A 5 8.29 -3.05 -4.51
C LEU A 5 8.54 -2.68 -3.04
N SER A 6 9.47 -1.76 -2.80
CA SER A 6 9.82 -1.33 -1.43
C SER A 6 8.66 -0.59 -0.76
N SER A 7 7.95 0.28 -1.49
CA SER A 7 6.76 0.98 -1.01
C SER A 7 5.59 0.04 -0.73
N LEU A 8 5.48 -1.09 -1.43
CA LEU A 8 4.47 -2.10 -1.16
C LEU A 8 4.89 -3.00 0.02
N CYS A 9 6.16 -3.39 0.10
CA CYS A 9 6.70 -4.24 1.17
C CYS A 9 6.79 -3.54 2.54
N SER A 10 6.72 -2.21 2.58
CA SER A 10 6.66 -1.44 3.83
C SER A 10 5.35 -1.65 4.60
N LEU A 11 4.32 -2.19 3.95
CA LEU A 11 3.03 -2.46 4.57
C LEU A 11 3.02 -3.81 5.31
N PRO A 12 2.43 -3.86 6.52
CA PRO A 12 2.38 -5.08 7.30
C PRO A 12 1.57 -6.17 6.60
N GLY A 13 2.25 -7.24 6.18
CA GLY A 13 1.64 -8.39 5.53
C GLY A 13 1.92 -8.51 4.02
N ILE A 14 2.54 -7.49 3.41
CA ILE A 14 3.04 -7.56 2.02
C ILE A 14 4.55 -7.86 2.07
N GLY A 15 4.95 -8.95 1.42
CA GLY A 15 6.37 -9.29 1.20
C GLY A 15 6.76 -9.15 -0.27
N GLU A 16 8.02 -9.38 -0.59
CA GLU A 16 8.56 -9.23 -1.96
C GLU A 16 7.77 -10.05 -3.01
N LYS A 17 7.47 -11.32 -2.71
CA LYS A 17 6.64 -12.17 -3.60
C LYS A 17 5.23 -11.61 -3.83
N PHE A 18 4.65 -10.94 -2.82
CA PHE A 18 3.34 -10.31 -2.94
C PHE A 18 3.40 -9.00 -3.71
N ALA A 19 4.43 -8.19 -3.46
CA ALA A 19 4.61 -6.93 -4.16
C ALA A 19 4.79 -7.15 -5.67
N VAL A 20 5.57 -8.17 -6.07
CA VAL A 20 5.71 -8.58 -7.48
C VAL A 20 4.36 -9.02 -8.05
N ARG A 21 3.66 -9.93 -7.39
CA ARG A 21 2.36 -10.43 -7.87
C ARG A 21 1.29 -9.35 -7.96
N MET A 22 1.33 -8.38 -7.06
CA MET A 22 0.45 -7.22 -7.09
C MET A 22 0.78 -6.28 -8.25
N LEU A 23 2.06 -6.03 -8.52
CA LEU A 23 2.48 -5.30 -9.71
C LEU A 23 2.07 -6.04 -10.99
N GLU A 24 2.15 -7.37 -11.03
CA GLU A 24 1.68 -8.15 -12.18
C GLU A 24 0.14 -8.11 -12.35
N LYS A 25 -0.63 -8.19 -11.25
CA LYS A 25 -2.10 -8.17 -11.31
C LYS A 25 -2.69 -6.77 -11.53
N PHE A 26 -2.14 -5.77 -10.86
CA PHE A 26 -2.68 -4.41 -10.86
C PHE A 26 -1.92 -3.47 -11.80
N GLY A 27 -0.71 -3.82 -12.23
CA GLY A 27 0.14 -3.05 -13.14
C GLY A 27 0.82 -1.84 -12.48
N THR A 28 0.18 -1.23 -11.47
CA THR A 28 0.67 -0.01 -10.82
C THR A 28 0.49 -0.06 -9.31
N PRO A 29 1.45 0.50 -8.54
CA PRO A 29 1.32 0.60 -7.09
C PRO A 29 0.07 1.41 -6.70
N LEU A 30 -0.31 2.43 -7.48
CA LEU A 30 -1.49 3.25 -7.24
C LEU A 30 -2.78 2.41 -7.15
N LYS A 31 -2.96 1.45 -8.07
CA LYS A 31 -4.12 0.53 -8.05
C LYS A 31 -4.11 -0.37 -6.81
N VAL A 32 -2.93 -0.76 -6.33
CA VAL A 32 -2.80 -1.55 -5.11
C VAL A 32 -3.20 -0.72 -3.88
N PHE A 33 -2.81 0.55 -3.85
CA PHE A 33 -3.22 1.48 -2.79
C PHE A 33 -4.71 1.85 -2.86
N THR A 34 -5.35 1.84 -4.02
CA THR A 34 -6.80 2.11 -4.14
C THR A 34 -7.67 0.86 -4.10
N ALA A 35 -7.07 -0.33 -4.11
CA ALA A 35 -7.79 -1.59 -4.07
C ALA A 35 -8.58 -1.76 -2.76
N THR A 36 -9.74 -2.41 -2.87
CA THR A 36 -10.57 -2.81 -1.73
C THR A 36 -10.06 -4.11 -1.11
N THR A 37 -10.48 -4.40 0.12
CA THR A 37 -10.12 -5.64 0.82
C THR A 37 -10.42 -6.88 -0.02
N ALA A 38 -11.52 -6.89 -0.78
CA ALA A 38 -11.88 -8.01 -1.65
C ALA A 38 -10.91 -8.18 -2.83
N GLU A 39 -10.46 -7.09 -3.44
CA GLU A 39 -9.48 -7.14 -4.54
C GLU A 39 -8.09 -7.52 -4.04
N LEU A 40 -7.72 -7.05 -2.85
CA LEU A 40 -6.53 -7.51 -2.15
C LEU A 40 -6.62 -9.00 -1.81
N ALA A 41 -7.77 -9.47 -1.29
CA ALA A 41 -7.99 -10.87 -0.93
C ALA A 41 -7.95 -11.83 -2.13
N LYS A 42 -8.36 -11.36 -3.32
CA LYS A 42 -8.23 -12.10 -4.57
C LYS A 42 -6.80 -12.25 -5.08
N VAL A 43 -5.84 -11.48 -4.55
CA VAL A 43 -4.44 -11.68 -4.89
C VAL A 43 -4.01 -12.99 -4.26
N GLU A 44 -3.57 -13.92 -5.10
CA GLU A 44 -3.28 -15.28 -4.67
C GLU A 44 -2.12 -15.29 -3.65
N GLY A 45 -2.47 -15.68 -2.42
CA GLY A 45 -1.64 -15.72 -1.22
C GLY A 45 -1.85 -14.54 -0.24
N LEU A 46 -2.54 -13.46 -0.65
CA LEU A 46 -2.89 -12.36 0.24
C LEU A 46 -4.25 -12.66 0.88
N GLY A 47 -4.27 -13.59 1.83
CA GLY A 47 -5.53 -13.98 2.50
C GLY A 47 -6.25 -12.81 3.20
N ASP A 48 -7.52 -13.03 3.55
CA ASP A 48 -8.43 -12.04 4.14
C ASP A 48 -7.85 -11.31 5.36
N VAL A 49 -7.11 -12.03 6.20
CA VAL A 49 -6.46 -11.46 7.40
C VAL A 49 -5.45 -10.36 7.02
N ARG A 50 -4.67 -10.58 5.97
CA ARG A 50 -3.66 -9.62 5.49
C ARG A 50 -4.32 -8.46 4.75
N ALA A 51 -5.26 -8.77 3.86
CA ALA A 51 -6.04 -7.76 3.15
C ALA A 51 -6.76 -6.81 4.12
N LYS A 52 -7.35 -7.35 5.20
CA LYS A 52 -8.02 -6.57 6.24
C LYS A 52 -7.03 -5.70 7.02
N LYS A 53 -5.80 -6.17 7.26
CA LYS A 53 -4.74 -5.40 7.93
C LYS A 53 -4.24 -4.25 7.05
N ILE A 54 -4.00 -4.50 5.76
CA ILE A 54 -3.61 -3.48 4.77
C ILE A 54 -4.70 -2.43 4.64
N LYS A 55 -5.95 -2.86 4.44
CA LYS A 55 -7.09 -1.96 4.39
C LYS A 55 -7.21 -1.14 5.66
N LYS A 56 -7.03 -1.77 6.84
CA LYS A 56 -7.03 -1.06 8.11
C LYS A 56 -5.89 -0.05 8.20
N VAL A 57 -4.70 -0.30 7.64
CA VAL A 57 -3.61 0.70 7.61
C VAL A 57 -3.92 1.85 6.64
N LEU A 58 -4.49 1.55 5.47
CA LEU A 58 -4.89 2.56 4.47
C LEU A 58 -6.10 3.40 4.90
N GLU A 59 -7.09 2.77 5.55
CA GLU A 59 -8.28 3.44 6.11
C GLU A 59 -8.04 4.02 7.49
N SER A 60 -7.02 3.55 8.22
CA SER A 60 -6.69 4.12 9.53
C SER A 60 -6.22 5.53 9.30
N GLN A 61 -7.16 6.45 9.47
CA GLN A 61 -6.95 7.87 9.48
C GLN A 61 -5.80 8.16 10.46
N SER A 62 -4.75 8.78 9.93
CA SER A 62 -3.61 9.21 10.71
C SER A 62 -4.11 9.95 11.95
N LYS A 63 -3.80 9.47 13.16
CA LYS A 63 -3.90 10.31 14.37
C LYS A 63 -2.92 11.51 14.31
N TYR A 64 -2.13 11.59 13.23
CA TYR A 64 -1.30 12.70 12.81
C TYR A 64 -1.92 13.55 11.70
N ILE A 65 -3.25 13.64 11.55
CA ILE A 65 -3.86 14.86 10.98
C ILE A 65 -3.63 16.01 11.98
N LYS A 66 -2.36 16.34 12.26
CA LYS A 66 -2.00 17.73 12.45
C LYS A 66 -2.10 18.30 11.05
N ALA A 67 -2.79 19.43 10.90
CA ALA A 67 -2.62 20.28 9.74
C ALA A 67 -1.13 20.65 9.65
N SER A 68 -0.33 19.79 9.03
CA SER A 68 1.08 20.04 8.85
C SER A 68 1.17 21.00 7.68
N ASN A 69 1.20 22.29 7.99
CA ASN A 69 1.79 23.36 7.18
C ASN A 69 3.30 23.08 6.95
N GLN A 70 3.68 21.86 6.57
CA GLN A 70 5.04 21.58 6.16
C GLN A 70 5.19 22.08 4.73
N LYS A 71 5.47 23.37 4.62
CA LYS A 71 6.08 24.00 3.45
C LYS A 71 7.45 23.32 3.27
N THR A 72 7.50 22.20 2.55
CA THR A 72 8.77 21.70 2.05
C THR A 72 9.24 22.74 1.04
N LEU A 73 10.35 23.40 1.37
CA LEU A 73 11.13 24.16 0.40
C LEU A 73 11.39 23.22 -0.79
N HIS A 74 10.71 23.44 -1.90
CA HIS A 74 11.37 23.17 -3.17
C HIS A 74 12.37 24.31 -3.34
N ASP A 75 13.61 23.91 -3.11
CA ASP A 75 14.87 24.57 -3.35
C ASP A 75 14.84 25.41 -4.64
N ALA A 76 15.28 26.67 -4.51
CA ALA A 76 15.78 27.63 -5.51
C ALA A 76 15.18 27.63 -6.94
#